data_AF-A0A4R1BCU7-F1
#
_entry.id   AF-A0A4R1BCU7-F1
#
_cell.length_a   1.000
_cell.length_b   1.000
_cell.length_c   1.000
_cell.angle_alpha   90.00
_cell.angle_beta   90.00
_cell.angle_gamma   90.00
#
_symmetry.space_group_name_H-M   'P 1'
#
loop_
_entity.id
_entity.type
_entity.pdbx_description
1 polymer ?
#
loop_
_entity_poly.entity_id
_entity_poly.type
_entity_poly.pdbx_seq_one_letter_code
_entity_poly.pdbx_strand_id
1 'polypeptide(L)' 'MRTMPGLSASPAAQSIDIDDDGQIVGLF' A
#
# COMPACT_ATOMS: atom_id res chain seq x y z
N MET A 1 15.75 19.16 -5.01
CA MET A 1 15.10 17.90 -5.43
C MET A 1 15.02 16.97 -4.23
N ARG A 2 13.88 16.28 -4.02
CA ARG A 2 13.77 15.16 -3.07
C ARG A 2 14.05 13.87 -3.85
N THR A 3 15.07 13.10 -3.46
CA THR A 3 15.46 11.85 -4.13
C THR A 3 15.01 10.60 -3.37
N MET A 4 14.54 10.76 -2.13
CA MET A 4 14.01 9.68 -1.30
C MET A 4 12.79 10.20 -0.51
N PRO A 5 11.58 10.13 -1.09
CA PRO A 5 10.36 10.50 -0.40
C PRO A 5 10.03 9.51 0.72
N GLY A 6 9.54 10.02 1.85
CA GLY A 6 8.99 9.19 2.92
C GLY A 6 7.53 8.80 2.66
N LEU A 7 7.01 7.85 3.44
CA LEU A 7 5.62 7.45 3.41
C LEU A 7 4.71 8.45 4.17
N SER A 8 3.41 8.42 3.88
CA SER A 8 2.39 9.15 4.64
C SER A 8 2.22 8.59 6.06
N ALA A 9 1.53 9.33 6.93
CA ALA A 9 1.22 8.88 8.30
C ALA A 9 0.37 7.59 8.34
N SER A 10 -0.49 7.40 7.34
CA SER A 10 -1.23 6.16 7.07
C SER A 10 -0.87 5.68 5.66
N PRO A 11 0.16 4.83 5.52
CA PRO A 11 0.56 4.29 4.21
C PRO A 11 -0.51 3.34 3.67
N ALA A 12 -0.73 3.34 2.35
CA ALA A 12 -1.62 2.37 1.68
C ALA A 12 -1.21 0.91 1.97
N ALA A 13 0.07 0.66 2.27
CA ALA A 13 0.55 -0.65 2.71
C ALA A 13 -0.17 -1.22 3.93
N GLN A 14 -0.85 -0.40 4.75
CA GLN A 14 -1.66 -0.89 5.87
C GLN A 14 -2.96 -1.57 5.41
N SER A 15 -3.45 -1.25 4.21
CA SER A 15 -4.70 -1.79 3.65
C SER A 15 -4.46 -2.77 2.49
N ILE A 16 -3.22 -2.90 2.01
CA ILE A 16 -2.88 -3.83 0.93
C ILE A 16 -2.84 -5.25 1.49
N ASP A 17 -3.61 -6.14 0.88
CA ASP A 17 -3.68 -7.55 1.27
C ASP A 17 -4.01 -8.45 0.06
N ILE A 18 -4.01 -9.76 0.29
CA ILE A 18 -4.47 -10.78 -0.64
C ILE A 18 -5.66 -11.50 -0.01
N ASP A 19 -6.78 -11.57 -0.71
CA ASP A 19 -7.97 -12.28 -0.23
C ASP A 19 -7.90 -13.81 -0.42
N ASP A 20 -8.96 -14.51 0.01
CA ASP A 20 -9.04 -15.98 -0.02
C ASP A 20 -9.02 -16.57 -1.45
N ASP A 21 -9.38 -15.76 -2.45
CA ASP A 21 -9.36 -16.13 -3.87
C ASP A 21 -8.02 -15.75 -4.54
N GLY A 22 -7.05 -15.28 -3.75
CA GLY A 22 -5.73 -14.85 -4.22
C GLY A 22 -5.74 -13.51 -4.95
N GLN A 23 -6.78 -12.69 -4.79
CA GLN A 23 -6.86 -11.37 -5.42
C GLN A 23 -6.20 -10.30 -4.55
N ILE A 24 -5.53 -9.35 -5.21
CA ILE A 24 -4.92 -8.21 -4.53
C ILE A 24 -6.01 -7.19 -4.21
N VAL A 25 -6.13 -6.83 -2.94
CA VAL A 25 -7.06 -5.81 -2.44
C VAL A 25 -6.31 -4.62 -1.84
N GLY A 26 -6.95 -3.45 -1.78
CA GLY A 26 -6.39 -2.24 -1.16
C GLY A 26 -5.25 -1.54 -1.90
N LEU A 27 -5.01 -1.91 -3.17
CA LEU A 27 -3.98 -1.32 -4.04
C LEU A 27 -4.49 -0.12 -4.86
N PHE A 28 -5.82 0.05 -4.98
CA PHE A 28 -6.49 1.11 -5.76
C PHE A 28 -7.79 1.57 -5.09
#